data_AF-A0A845Z6J7-F1
#
_entry.id   AF-A0A845Z6J7-F1
#
_cell.length_a   1.000
_cell.length_b   1.000
_cell.length_c   1.000
_cell.angle_alpha   90.00
_cell.angle_beta   90.00
_cell.angle_gamma   90.00
#
_symmetry.space_group_name_H-M   'P 1'
#
loop_
_entity.id
_entity.type
_entity.pdbx_description
1 polymer ?
#
loop_
_entity_poly.entity_id
_entity_poly.type
_entity_poly.pdbx_seq_one_letter_code
_entity_poly.pdbx_strand_id
1 'polypeptide(L)'
;MAEPIKPITLPIAENPQQEGEWLQVSLHKWLNQEFIPEKVNEDIAKRAAQIFIRHRMEGENDLGSLVIAIVTEMQAFDFSQSFYGEFAIANAVSDLLLDSLGIERCCGQ
;
A
#
# COMPACT_ATOMS: atom_id res chain seq x y z
N MET A 1 8.70 -25.76 19.00
CA MET A 1 7.58 -24.93 18.51
C MET A 1 8.20 -23.70 17.88
N ALA A 2 7.84 -23.36 16.64
CA ALA A 2 8.35 -22.13 16.02
C ALA A 2 7.72 -20.92 16.73
N GLU A 3 8.52 -19.89 17.01
CA GLU A 3 7.99 -18.64 17.56
C GLU A 3 7.15 -17.92 16.50
N PRO A 4 6.00 -17.34 16.87
CA PRO A 4 5.18 -16.57 15.93
C PRO A 4 5.91 -15.31 15.50
N ILE A 5 5.80 -14.98 14.20
CA ILE A 5 6.35 -13.75 13.65
C ILE A 5 5.63 -12.56 14.29
N LYS A 6 6.38 -11.59 14.81
CA LYS A 6 5.80 -10.37 15.39
C LYS A 6 5.19 -9.51 14.29
N PRO A 7 4.00 -8.92 14.52
CA PRO A 7 3.40 -8.00 13.56
C PRO A 7 4.28 -6.76 13.36
N ILE A 8 4.19 -6.19 12.17
CA ILE A 8 4.81 -4.89 11.86
C ILE A 8 3.75 -3.83 12.09
N THR A 9 4.05 -2.87 12.97
CA THR A 9 3.15 -1.76 13.30
C THR A 9 3.74 -0.45 12.80
N LEU A 10 2.95 0.29 12.03
CA LEU A 10 3.28 1.66 11.63
C LEU A 10 3.32 2.57 12.88
N PRO A 11 4.13 3.64 12.87
CA PRO A 11 4.06 4.70 13.87
C PRO A 11 2.65 5.29 13.93
N ILE A 12 2.29 5.94 15.05
CA ILE A 12 1.03 6.66 15.16
C ILE A 12 1.00 7.77 14.10
N ALA A 13 -0.12 7.88 13.38
CA ALA A 13 -0.28 8.90 12.35
C ALA A 13 -0.34 10.29 12.98
N GLU A 14 0.56 11.18 12.58
CA GLU A 14 0.49 12.61 12.97
C GLU A 14 -0.37 13.40 12.00
N ASN A 15 -0.26 13.09 10.70
CA ASN A 15 -1.04 13.72 9.64
C ASN A 15 -1.41 12.69 8.56
N PRO A 16 -2.54 11.96 8.76
CA PRO A 16 -2.98 10.92 7.82
C PRO A 16 -3.10 11.40 6.37
N GLN A 17 -3.54 12.65 6.16
CA GLN A 17 -3.71 13.22 4.82
C GLN A 17 -2.35 13.37 4.12
N GLN A 18 -1.35 13.91 4.81
CA GLN A 18 0.00 14.06 4.26
C GLN A 18 0.67 12.71 4.00
N GLU A 19 0.51 11.73 4.90
CA GLU A 19 0.98 10.36 4.67
C GLU A 19 0.29 9.73 3.44
N GLY A 20 -1.00 9.98 3.26
CA GLY A 20 -1.75 9.51 2.09
C GLY A 20 -1.33 10.15 0.77
N GLU A 21 -1.04 11.45 0.75
CA GLU A 21 -0.48 12.14 -0.42
C GLU A 21 0.88 11.56 -0.81
N TRP A 22 1.75 11.31 0.18
CA TRP A 22 3.01 10.64 -0.05
C TRP A 22 2.81 9.24 -0.64
N LEU A 23 1.88 8.46 -0.10
CA LEU A 23 1.60 7.11 -0.58
C LEU A 23 1.06 7.14 -2.02
N GLN A 24 0.14 8.04 -2.33
CA GLN A 24 -0.41 8.19 -3.69
C GLN A 24 0.71 8.47 -4.70
N VAL A 25 1.58 9.43 -4.42
CA VAL A 25 2.68 9.81 -5.33
C VAL A 25 3.68 8.67 -5.48
N SER A 26 4.03 8.01 -4.37
CA SER A 26 5.01 6.91 -4.36
C SER A 26 4.49 5.69 -5.09
N LEU A 27 3.23 5.31 -4.86
CA LEU A 27 2.60 4.19 -5.55
C LEU A 27 2.39 4.48 -7.03
N HIS A 28 1.93 5.67 -7.41
CA HIS A 28 1.79 6.04 -8.82
C HIS A 28 3.14 5.96 -9.55
N LYS A 29 4.22 6.42 -8.90
CA LYS A 29 5.58 6.28 -9.45
C LYS A 29 5.96 4.81 -9.61
N TRP A 30 5.74 3.98 -8.60
CA TRP A 30 6.04 2.55 -8.64
C TRP A 30 5.30 1.85 -9.81
N LEU A 31 4.00 2.13 -9.97
CA LEU A 31 3.16 1.56 -11.04
C LEU A 31 3.65 1.93 -12.45
N ASN A 32 4.25 3.11 -12.60
CA ASN A 32 4.79 3.60 -13.87
C ASN A 32 6.24 3.18 -14.14
N GLN A 33 6.92 2.55 -13.17
CA GLN A 33 8.30 2.09 -13.30
C GLN A 33 8.39 0.61 -13.62
N GLU A 34 7.48 -0.21 -13.08
CA GLU A 34 7.50 -1.66 -13.26
C GLU A 34 6.96 -2.09 -14.64
N PHE A 35 5.94 -1.38 -15.15
CA PHE A 35 5.41 -1.56 -16.51
C PHE A 35 5.25 -0.22 -17.23
N ILE A 36 4.78 -0.26 -18.48
CA ILE A 36 4.48 0.96 -19.24
C ILE A 36 3.45 1.82 -18.48
N PRO A 37 3.61 3.15 -18.45
CA PRO A 37 2.66 4.03 -17.79
C PRO A 37 1.27 3.94 -18.42
N GLU A 38 0.27 3.60 -17.61
CA GLU A 38 -1.14 3.53 -17.99
C GLU A 38 -1.93 4.62 -17.27
N LYS A 39 -2.94 5.18 -17.92
CA LYS A 39 -3.76 6.25 -17.33
C LYS A 39 -4.47 5.80 -16.04
N VAL A 40 -4.86 4.53 -15.98
CA VAL A 40 -5.52 3.93 -14.80
C VAL A 40 -4.63 3.91 -13.55
N ASN A 41 -3.30 4.01 -13.70
CA ASN A 41 -2.38 3.98 -12.57
C ASN A 41 -2.59 5.14 -11.59
N GLU A 42 -3.02 6.31 -12.08
CA GLU A 42 -3.36 7.46 -11.23
C GLU A 42 -4.59 7.15 -10.36
N ASP A 43 -5.62 6.55 -10.95
CA ASP A 43 -6.86 6.18 -10.26
C ASP A 43 -6.63 5.07 -9.23
N ILE A 44 -5.80 4.07 -9.57
CA ILE A 44 -5.37 3.00 -8.65
C ILE A 44 -4.65 3.60 -7.45
N ALA A 45 -3.66 4.46 -7.68
CA ALA A 45 -2.87 5.05 -6.62
C ALA A 45 -3.73 5.94 -5.69
N LYS A 46 -4.64 6.72 -6.28
CA LYS A 46 -5.60 7.53 -5.53
C LYS A 46 -6.53 6.67 -4.67
N ARG A 47 -7.07 5.58 -5.22
CA ARG A 47 -7.96 4.67 -4.48
C ARG A 47 -7.25 4.00 -3.31
N ALA A 48 -6.05 3.48 -3.51
CA ALA A 48 -5.23 2.89 -2.46
C ALA A 48 -4.89 3.89 -1.34
N ALA A 49 -4.53 5.13 -1.71
CA ALA A 49 -4.26 6.20 -0.75
C ALA A 49 -5.49 6.57 0.10
N GLN A 50 -6.69 6.59 -0.49
CA GLN A 50 -7.93 6.83 0.27
C GLN A 50 -8.21 5.74 1.32
N ILE A 51 -8.00 4.47 0.95
CA ILE A 51 -8.13 3.33 1.86
C ILE A 51 -7.15 3.49 3.02
N PHE A 52 -5.88 3.77 2.69
CA PHE A 52 -4.83 4.02 3.67
C PHE A 52 -5.19 5.16 4.63
N ILE A 53 -5.56 6.34 4.13
CA ILE A 53 -5.93 7.50 4.97
C ILE A 53 -7.02 7.13 5.96
N ARG A 54 -8.08 6.45 5.51
CA ARG A 54 -9.17 6.05 6.40
C ARG A 54 -8.68 5.10 7.50
N HIS A 55 -7.90 4.09 7.13
CA HIS A 55 -7.33 3.14 8.08
C HIS A 55 -6.41 3.82 9.12
N ARG A 56 -5.60 4.80 8.68
CA ARG A 56 -4.78 5.63 9.58
C ARG A 56 -5.62 6.47 10.53
N MET A 57 -6.72 7.04 10.05
CA MET A 57 -7.66 7.82 10.88
C MET A 57 -8.43 6.97 11.90
N GLU A 58 -8.61 5.67 11.63
CA GLU A 58 -9.22 4.71 12.56
C GLU A 58 -8.26 4.30 13.70
N GLY A 59 -6.98 4.70 13.61
CA GLY A 59 -5.96 4.39 14.61
C GLY A 59 -5.43 2.96 14.52
N GLU A 60 -5.79 2.21 13.48
CA GLU A 60 -5.22 0.90 13.21
C GLU A 60 -3.86 1.05 12.53
N ASN A 61 -2.84 0.51 13.17
CA ASN A 61 -1.44 0.68 12.80
C ASN A 61 -0.80 -0.65 12.35
N ASP A 62 -1.49 -1.78 12.50
CA ASP A 62 -0.98 -3.06 12.00
C ASP A 62 -0.90 -3.06 10.46
N LEU A 63 0.29 -3.32 9.93
CA LEU A 63 0.53 -3.34 8.49
C LEU A 63 -0.21 -4.49 7.81
N GLY A 64 -0.35 -5.64 8.49
CA GLY A 64 -1.10 -6.79 7.96
C GLY A 64 -2.59 -6.46 7.78
N SER A 65 -3.20 -5.83 8.79
CA SER A 65 -4.57 -5.33 8.72
C SER A 65 -4.77 -4.35 7.56
N LEU A 66 -3.82 -3.42 7.37
CA LEU A 66 -3.85 -2.48 6.26
C LEU A 66 -3.79 -3.17 4.89
N VAL A 67 -2.88 -4.13 4.72
CA VAL A 67 -2.74 -4.91 3.49
C VAL A 67 -4.05 -5.65 3.18
N ILE A 68 -4.65 -6.28 4.18
CA ILE A 68 -5.95 -6.97 4.04
C ILE A 68 -7.05 -5.97 3.63
N ALA A 69 -7.09 -4.79 4.25
CA ALA A 69 -8.05 -3.74 3.89
C ALA A 69 -7.90 -3.31 2.43
N ILE A 70 -6.66 -3.08 1.97
CA ILE A 70 -6.38 -2.71 0.58
C ILE A 70 -6.84 -3.80 -0.38
N VAL A 71 -6.47 -5.06 -0.16
CA VAL A 71 -6.91 -6.17 -1.02
C VAL A 71 -8.43 -6.21 -1.09
N THR A 72 -9.10 -6.20 0.06
CA THR A 72 -10.55 -6.35 0.16
C THR A 72 -11.29 -5.23 -0.57
N GLU A 73 -10.83 -3.98 -0.43
CA GLU A 73 -11.50 -2.84 -1.04
C GLU A 73 -11.17 -2.64 -2.51
N MET A 74 -9.97 -3.04 -2.93
CA MET A 74 -9.55 -2.95 -4.32
C MET A 74 -10.20 -4.04 -5.19
N GLN A 75 -10.78 -5.10 -4.61
CA GLN A 75 -11.59 -6.07 -5.37
C GLN A 75 -12.76 -5.43 -6.14
N ALA A 76 -13.25 -4.28 -5.68
CA ALA A 76 -14.32 -3.53 -6.36
C ALA A 76 -13.80 -2.59 -7.47
N PHE A 77 -12.48 -2.49 -7.66
CA PHE A 77 -11.87 -1.65 -8.69
C PHE A 77 -11.79 -2.40 -10.02
N ASP A 78 -12.05 -1.71 -11.13
CA ASP A 78 -11.93 -2.28 -12.47
C ASP A 78 -10.47 -2.20 -12.96
N PHE A 79 -9.75 -3.32 -12.87
CA PHE A 79 -8.38 -3.45 -13.35
C PHE A 79 -8.27 -3.86 -14.83
N SER A 80 -9.36 -3.90 -15.61
CA SER A 80 -9.32 -4.38 -17.00
C SER A 80 -8.36 -3.61 -17.92
N GLN A 81 -8.00 -2.37 -17.54
CA GLN A 81 -7.02 -1.53 -18.24
C GLN A 81 -5.64 -1.47 -17.55
N SER A 82 -5.38 -2.37 -16.60
CA SER A 82 -4.15 -2.37 -15.80
C SER A 82 -3.35 -3.66 -15.99
N PHE A 83 -2.03 -3.55 -15.81
CA PHE A 83 -1.13 -4.71 -15.68
C PHE A 83 -1.14 -5.31 -14.27
N TYR A 84 -1.79 -4.65 -13.31
CA TYR A 84 -1.81 -5.04 -11.91
C TYR A 84 -3.19 -5.51 -11.47
N GLY A 85 -3.23 -6.31 -10.41
CA GLY A 85 -4.43 -6.62 -9.65
C GLY A 85 -4.29 -6.17 -8.20
N GLU A 86 -5.35 -6.32 -7.42
CA GLU A 86 -5.48 -5.88 -6.03
C GLU A 86 -4.34 -6.37 -5.13
N PHE A 87 -3.90 -7.62 -5.31
CA PHE A 87 -2.79 -8.19 -4.54
C PHE A 87 -1.45 -7.51 -4.85
N ALA A 88 -1.20 -7.18 -6.12
CA ALA A 88 0.02 -6.48 -6.51
C ALA A 88 0.03 -5.07 -5.90
N ILE A 89 -1.12 -4.39 -5.88
CA ILE A 89 -1.24 -3.07 -5.24
C ILE A 89 -1.00 -3.14 -3.74
N ALA A 90 -1.61 -4.11 -3.05
CA ALA A 90 -1.43 -4.25 -1.61
C ALA A 90 0.03 -4.58 -1.23
N ASN A 91 0.69 -5.44 -2.00
CA ASN A 91 2.10 -5.75 -1.81
C ASN A 91 2.99 -4.52 -2.07
N ALA A 92 2.75 -3.77 -3.16
CA ALA A 92 3.50 -2.56 -3.45
C ALA A 92 3.35 -1.51 -2.34
N VAL A 93 2.14 -1.34 -1.79
CA VAL A 93 1.92 -0.45 -0.64
C VAL A 93 2.69 -0.93 0.58
N SER A 94 2.65 -2.23 0.90
CA SER A 94 3.44 -2.81 2.00
C SER A 94 4.92 -2.52 1.83
N ASP A 95 5.46 -2.78 0.64
CA ASP A 95 6.87 -2.58 0.32
C ASP A 95 7.30 -1.11 0.41
N LEU A 96 6.46 -0.17 -0.03
CA LEU A 96 6.73 1.26 0.11
C LEU A 96 6.75 1.70 1.58
N LEU A 97 5.85 1.16 2.41
CA LEU A 97 5.79 1.46 3.84
C LEU A 97 6.97 0.85 4.60
N LEU A 98 7.39 -0.37 4.25
CA LEU A 98 8.59 -0.98 4.85
C LEU A 98 9.84 -0.16 4.53
N ASP A 99 9.98 0.29 3.28
CA ASP A 99 11.08 1.17 2.87
C ASP A 99 11.06 2.49 3.63
N SER A 100 9.89 3.11 3.85
CA SER A 100 9.79 4.37 4.58
C SER A 100 10.14 4.23 6.08
N LEU A 101 9.98 3.03 6.63
CA LEU A 101 10.40 2.68 7.99
C LEU A 101 11.88 2.25 8.09
N GLY A 102 12.58 2.12 6.96
CA GLY A 102 13.94 1.59 6.91
C GLY A 102 14.04 0.12 7.30
N ILE A 103 12.93 -0.63 7.16
CA ILE A 103 12.90 -2.08 7.40
C ILE A 103 13.30 -2.77 6.10
N GLU A 104 14.40 -3.52 6.13
CA GLU A 104 14.82 -4.32 4.97
C GLU A 104 13.73 -5.32 4.58
N ARG A 105 13.42 -5.38 3.29
CA ARG A 105 12.51 -6.37 2.73
C ARG A 105 13.12 -7.76 2.93
N CYS A 106 12.42 -8.63 3.63
CA CYS A 106 12.84 -10.02 3.76
C CYS A 106 12.62 -10.74 2.41
N CYS A 107 13.73 -10.96 1.71
CA CYS A 107 13.92 -11.75 0.48
C CYS A 107 13.69 -11.00 -0.84
N GLY A 108 14.73 -10.98 -1.68
CA GLY A 108 14.72 -10.44 -3.04
C GLY A 108 15.81 -9.39 -3.28
N GLN A 109 17.07 -9.83 -3.33
CA GLN A 109 18.13 -9.13 -4.07
C GLN A 109 18.17 -9.63 -5.51
#